data_AF-U6EAZ6-F1
#
_entry.id   AF-U6EAZ6-F1
#
_cell.length_a   1.000
_cell.length_b   1.000
_cell.length_c   1.000
_cell.angle_alpha   90.00
_cell.angle_beta   90.00
_cell.angle_gamma   90.00
#
_symmetry.space_group_name_H-M   'P 1'
#
loop_
_entity.id
_entity.type
_entity.pdbx_description
1 polymer ?
#
loop_
_entity_poly.entity_id
_entity_poly.type
_entity_poly.pdbx_seq_one_letter_code
_entity_poly.pdbx_strand_id
1 'polypeptide(L)'
;MKCPKCNTKNPEEARFCMECGMPLEKPTTTCPHCDTLNPSTAKFCLECGEKLEDIEVEEKEEESPREVEYIPPNDSASWREFCPVCNQRPLTIKTYKGILSHKTLLECDYCGAVFEPKGKKFKFKSIYDISSDIWKKYGGKTLTEEEWTRIAHGGISNEEQRQLEEKTAQNDLVNFVNALNQGTINLAPILNPPLILKKNEEACVVLGDIIFMEPRAVRKTRGGYAGPTIRVAKGVSFRMGSLASQSESHEELRNIDQGTLVLTNKRLIFIGSKRTTNIDLRKIISITSYKDGIASQRENKQKTEYFTGIDHHTLTFQINGRSHTVPFTGLVMKAAIEGKIKQILNQWPSPG
;
A
#
# COMPACT_ATOMS: atom_id res chain seq x y z
N MET A 1 26.27 -30.86 32.61
CA MET A 1 25.21 -31.91 32.78
C MET A 1 24.19 -31.91 31.64
N LYS A 2 23.39 -32.98 31.44
CA LYS A 2 22.29 -32.98 30.44
C LYS A 2 20.95 -32.63 31.09
N CYS A 3 20.16 -31.77 30.45
CA CYS A 3 18.85 -31.40 30.94
C CYS A 3 17.87 -32.60 30.81
N PRO A 4 17.21 -33.07 31.89
CA PRO A 4 16.33 -34.24 31.80
C PRO A 4 15.05 -34.02 30.97
N LYS A 5 14.69 -32.75 30.68
CA LYS A 5 13.51 -32.41 29.85
C LYS A 5 13.76 -32.38 28.35
N CYS A 6 14.85 -31.75 27.89
CA CYS A 6 15.15 -31.55 26.46
C CYS A 6 16.50 -32.14 26.02
N ASN A 7 17.23 -32.78 26.93
CA ASN A 7 18.49 -33.48 26.70
C ASN A 7 19.70 -32.60 26.28
N THR A 8 19.53 -31.28 26.25
CA THR A 8 20.58 -30.30 25.98
C THR A 8 21.75 -30.46 26.95
N LYS A 9 22.97 -30.43 26.42
CA LYS A 9 24.18 -30.42 27.24
C LYS A 9 24.43 -29.00 27.77
N ASN A 10 24.36 -28.85 29.08
CA ASN A 10 24.59 -27.61 29.80
C ASN A 10 25.96 -27.66 30.52
N PRO A 11 26.59 -26.51 30.81
CA PRO A 11 27.71 -26.40 31.74
C PRO A 11 27.43 -27.10 33.08
N GLU A 12 28.46 -27.44 33.85
CA GLU A 12 28.26 -28.13 35.14
C GLU A 12 27.73 -27.21 36.24
N GLU A 13 28.03 -25.91 36.16
CA GLU A 13 27.58 -24.86 37.09
C GLU A 13 26.26 -24.20 36.66
N ALA A 14 25.57 -24.76 35.65
CA ALA A 14 24.35 -24.19 35.10
C ALA A 14 23.15 -24.46 36.01
N ARG A 15 22.64 -23.41 36.67
CA ARG A 15 21.42 -23.48 37.51
C ARG A 15 20.13 -23.73 36.72
N PHE A 16 20.09 -23.34 35.45
CA PHE A 16 18.96 -23.52 34.54
C PHE A 16 19.43 -24.00 33.16
N CYS A 17 18.57 -24.73 32.45
CA CYS A 17 18.85 -25.19 31.10
C CYS A 17 18.86 -24.02 30.11
N MET A 18 19.95 -23.88 29.36
CA MET A 18 20.15 -22.77 28.43
C MET A 18 19.27 -22.82 27.17
N GLU A 19 18.60 -23.95 26.91
CA GLU A 19 17.70 -24.10 25.76
C GLU A 19 16.22 -24.04 26.15
N CYS A 20 15.82 -24.68 27.26
CA CYS A 20 14.40 -24.78 27.65
C CYS A 20 14.04 -24.10 28.97
N GLY A 21 15.01 -23.55 29.70
CA GLY A 21 14.80 -22.78 30.93
C GLY A 21 14.51 -23.60 32.19
N MET A 22 14.51 -24.94 32.15
CA MET A 22 14.22 -25.77 33.33
C MET A 22 15.36 -25.74 34.37
N PRO A 23 15.10 -25.65 35.69
CA PRO A 23 16.14 -25.70 36.73
C PRO A 23 16.91 -27.03 36.72
N LEU A 24 18.21 -26.98 36.97
CA LEU A 24 19.12 -28.14 36.88
C LEU A 24 19.79 -28.51 38.22
N GLU A 25 19.89 -27.59 39.18
CA GLU A 25 20.43 -27.87 40.53
C GLU A 25 19.30 -28.13 41.54
N LYS A 26 19.48 -29.10 42.44
CA LYS A 26 18.63 -29.28 43.62
C LYS A 26 19.33 -28.61 44.81
N PRO A 27 18.66 -27.72 45.57
CA PRO A 27 19.29 -27.05 46.70
C PRO A 27 19.72 -28.07 47.78
N THR A 28 20.94 -27.91 48.30
CA THR A 28 21.52 -28.70 49.40
C THR A 28 21.88 -27.79 50.57
N THR A 29 21.88 -28.34 51.78
CA THR A 29 22.29 -27.67 53.03
C THR A 29 23.40 -28.46 53.70
N THR A 30 24.29 -27.79 54.43
CA THR A 30 25.44 -28.42 55.11
C THR A 30 25.13 -28.60 56.59
N CYS A 31 25.43 -29.78 57.15
CA CYS A 31 25.19 -30.06 58.57
C CYS A 31 26.14 -29.24 59.45
N PRO A 32 25.64 -28.46 60.43
CA PRO A 32 26.48 -27.62 61.28
C PRO A 32 27.31 -28.41 62.31
N HIS A 33 27.02 -29.71 62.50
CA HIS A 33 27.70 -30.55 63.50
C HIS A 33 28.81 -31.44 62.90
N CYS A 34 28.65 -31.91 61.66
CA CYS A 34 29.60 -32.84 61.04
C CYS A 34 29.99 -32.49 59.60
N ASP A 35 29.57 -31.31 59.10
CA ASP A 35 29.84 -30.78 57.76
C ASP A 35 29.32 -31.62 56.57
N THR A 36 28.51 -32.65 56.82
CA THR A 36 27.90 -33.46 55.76
C THR A 36 26.92 -32.63 54.93
N LEU A 37 27.01 -32.74 53.60
CA LEU A 37 26.03 -32.18 52.65
C LEU A 37 24.75 -33.01 52.63
N ASN A 38 23.62 -32.37 52.93
CA ASN A 38 22.29 -32.97 52.97
C ASN A 38 21.36 -32.29 51.95
N PRO A 39 20.32 -32.98 51.43
CA PRO A 39 19.26 -32.33 50.66
C PRO A 39 18.58 -31.23 51.49
N SER A 40 18.20 -30.11 50.87
CA SER A 40 17.50 -29.00 51.56
C SER A 40 16.16 -29.36 52.21
N THR A 41 15.60 -30.53 51.88
CA THR A 41 14.35 -31.06 52.47
C THR A 41 14.59 -32.05 53.61
N ALA A 42 15.84 -32.30 54.01
CA ALA A 42 16.18 -33.29 55.05
C ALA A 42 16.04 -32.68 56.46
N LYS A 43 15.17 -33.27 57.28
CA LYS A 43 14.91 -32.82 58.67
C LYS A 43 16.02 -33.22 59.67
N PHE A 44 16.83 -34.21 59.31
CA PHE A 44 17.92 -34.73 60.11
C PHE A 44 19.11 -35.02 59.20
N CYS A 45 20.33 -34.85 59.71
CA CYS A 45 21.54 -35.17 59.01
C CYS A 45 21.62 -36.68 58.76
N LEU A 46 21.85 -37.07 57.50
CA LEU A 46 21.88 -38.47 57.08
C LEU A 46 23.06 -39.26 57.68
N GLU A 47 24.10 -38.58 58.14
CA GLU A 47 25.30 -39.21 58.72
C GLU A 47 25.33 -39.19 60.26
N CYS A 48 25.26 -38.01 60.90
CA CYS A 48 25.38 -37.92 62.36
C CYS A 48 24.04 -37.90 63.11
N GLY A 49 22.91 -37.84 62.42
CA GLY A 49 21.58 -37.79 63.03
C GLY A 49 21.21 -36.45 63.67
N GLU A 50 22.09 -35.44 63.64
CA GLU A 50 21.81 -34.09 64.14
C GLU A 50 20.60 -33.49 63.43
N LYS A 51 19.73 -32.80 64.19
CA LYS A 51 18.56 -32.14 63.61
C LYS A 51 19.04 -30.94 62.80
N LEU A 52 18.70 -30.91 61.52
CA LEU A 52 18.98 -29.75 60.67
C LEU A 52 17.82 -28.78 60.87
N GLU A 53 18.11 -27.59 61.37
CA GLU A 53 17.10 -26.54 61.48
C GLU A 53 16.64 -26.16 60.06
N ASP A 54 15.33 -26.20 59.85
CA ASP A 54 14.73 -25.75 58.61
C ASP A 54 15.15 -24.28 58.41
N ILE A 55 15.84 -23.98 57.31
CA ILE A 55 15.85 -22.60 56.81
C ILE A 55 14.40 -22.37 56.39
N GLU A 56 13.63 -21.78 57.30
CA GLU A 56 12.34 -21.18 57.00
C GLU A 56 12.58 -20.19 55.84
N VAL A 57 12.27 -20.64 54.63
CA VAL A 57 11.88 -19.72 53.58
C VAL A 57 10.67 -19.02 54.16
N GLU A 58 10.79 -17.74 54.49
CA GLU A 58 9.68 -16.92 54.99
C GLU A 58 8.43 -17.17 54.13
N GLU A 59 7.53 -17.99 54.65
CA GLU A 59 6.15 -18.07 54.23
C GLU A 59 5.52 -16.74 54.64
N LYS A 60 5.48 -15.79 53.69
CA LYS A 60 4.50 -14.71 53.81
C LYS A 60 3.13 -15.31 53.52
N GLU A 61 2.47 -15.66 54.62
CA GLU A 61 1.03 -15.76 54.87
C GLU A 61 0.18 -15.99 53.62
N GLU A 62 -0.34 -17.22 53.52
CA GLU A 62 -1.56 -17.54 52.79
C GLU A 62 -2.73 -16.71 53.36
N GLU A 63 -2.96 -15.52 52.82
CA GLU A 63 -4.31 -14.97 52.80
C GLU A 63 -5.15 -15.83 51.84
N SER A 64 -6.31 -16.28 52.33
CA SER A 64 -7.26 -17.14 51.62
C SER A 64 -7.50 -16.67 50.17
N PRO A 65 -7.91 -17.57 49.24
CA PRO A 65 -8.27 -17.17 47.89
C PRO A 65 -9.34 -16.08 47.96
N ARG A 66 -8.95 -14.81 47.76
CA ARG A 66 -9.92 -13.73 47.59
C ARG A 66 -10.57 -14.02 46.25
N GLU A 67 -11.88 -14.23 46.29
CA GLU A 67 -12.72 -14.44 45.13
C GLU A 67 -12.31 -13.44 44.05
N VAL A 68 -11.71 -13.97 42.99
CA VAL A 68 -11.59 -13.24 41.74
C VAL A 68 -13.02 -13.24 41.19
N GLU A 69 -13.78 -12.20 41.54
CA GLU A 69 -15.07 -11.99 40.91
C GLU A 69 -14.78 -11.72 39.42
N TYR A 70 -14.95 -12.79 38.63
CA TYR A 70 -14.99 -12.69 37.19
C TYR A 70 -16.23 -11.87 36.85
N ILE A 71 -16.04 -10.62 36.46
CA ILE A 71 -17.07 -9.83 35.80
C ILE A 71 -16.97 -10.19 34.32
N PRO A 72 -17.88 -11.03 33.78
CA PRO A 72 -17.92 -11.29 32.35
C PRO A 72 -18.08 -9.96 31.60
N PRO A 73 -17.37 -9.78 30.48
CA PRO A 73 -17.69 -8.70 29.54
C PRO A 73 -19.18 -8.79 29.21
N ASN A 74 -19.88 -7.66 29.26
CA ASN A 74 -21.33 -7.60 29.01
C ASN A 74 -21.69 -7.91 27.54
N ASP A 75 -20.70 -8.12 26.69
CA ASP A 75 -20.81 -8.45 25.27
C ASP A 75 -19.92 -9.65 24.94
N SER A 76 -20.53 -10.72 24.44
CA SER A 76 -19.97 -12.06 24.16
C SER A 76 -18.97 -12.11 22.98
N ALA A 77 -18.22 -11.04 22.75
CA ALA A 77 -17.28 -10.89 21.64
C ALA A 77 -16.03 -10.08 22.05
N SER A 78 -15.70 -10.00 23.34
CA SER A 78 -14.45 -9.36 23.74
C SER A 78 -13.26 -10.28 23.43
N TRP A 79 -12.23 -9.75 22.78
CA TRP A 79 -10.94 -10.45 22.58
C TRP A 79 -10.26 -10.92 23.87
N ARG A 80 -10.78 -10.53 25.04
CA ARG A 80 -10.31 -11.04 26.33
C ARG A 80 -10.73 -12.49 26.56
N GLU A 81 -11.74 -12.99 25.85
CA GLU A 81 -12.20 -14.38 25.91
C GLU A 81 -11.27 -15.36 25.17
N PHE A 82 -10.57 -14.88 24.14
CA PHE A 82 -9.61 -15.66 23.36
C PHE A 82 -8.35 -14.86 23.09
N CYS A 83 -7.18 -15.38 23.48
CA CYS A 83 -5.91 -14.74 23.15
C CYS A 83 -5.80 -14.53 21.63
N PRO A 84 -5.62 -13.29 21.13
CA PRO A 84 -5.55 -13.00 19.70
C PRO A 84 -4.42 -13.69 18.95
N VAL A 85 -3.48 -14.25 19.69
CA VAL A 85 -2.23 -14.84 19.19
C VAL A 85 -2.34 -16.35 19.03
N CYS A 86 -2.82 -17.06 20.04
CA CYS A 86 -2.88 -18.53 20.01
C CYS A 86 -4.30 -19.07 19.90
N ASN A 87 -5.32 -18.26 20.17
CA ASN A 87 -6.73 -18.66 20.20
C ASN A 87 -7.03 -19.86 21.14
N GLN A 88 -6.21 -20.09 22.17
CA GLN A 88 -6.36 -21.27 23.05
C GLN A 88 -7.01 -20.97 24.39
N ARG A 89 -6.73 -19.79 24.97
CA ARG A 89 -7.14 -19.43 26.33
C ARG A 89 -7.47 -17.95 26.44
N PRO A 90 -8.35 -17.55 27.39
CA PRO A 90 -8.60 -16.15 27.70
C PRO A 90 -7.33 -15.47 28.24
N LEU A 91 -7.34 -14.14 28.21
CA LEU A 91 -6.24 -13.34 28.76
C LEU A 91 -6.44 -13.10 30.26
N THR A 92 -5.38 -13.30 31.03
CA THR A 92 -5.35 -13.06 32.47
C THR A 92 -4.93 -11.61 32.72
N ILE A 93 -5.69 -10.88 33.54
CA ILE A 93 -5.32 -9.53 33.98
C ILE A 93 -4.32 -9.65 35.13
N LYS A 94 -3.12 -9.11 34.97
CA LYS A 94 -2.09 -9.06 36.02
C LYS A 94 -1.72 -7.62 36.34
N THR A 95 -1.72 -7.27 37.63
CA THR A 95 -1.35 -5.93 38.09
C THR A 95 -0.02 -5.98 38.84
N TYR A 96 0.97 -5.24 38.34
CA TYR A 96 2.29 -5.15 38.93
C TYR A 96 2.41 -3.83 39.69
N LYS A 97 2.80 -3.90 40.98
CA LYS A 97 3.09 -2.72 41.80
C LYS A 97 4.53 -2.27 41.56
N GLY A 98 4.71 -1.05 41.06
CA GLY A 98 5.99 -0.35 41.03
C GLY A 98 6.12 0.65 42.18
N ILE A 99 7.31 1.25 42.32
CA ILE A 99 7.64 2.19 43.41
C ILE A 99 6.75 3.46 43.41
N LEU A 100 6.27 3.88 42.23
CA LEU A 100 5.46 5.10 42.04
C LEU A 100 4.20 4.89 41.17
N SER A 101 3.97 3.68 40.67
CA SER A 101 2.82 3.43 39.78
C SER A 101 2.38 1.97 39.80
N HIS A 102 1.14 1.73 39.40
CA HIS A 102 0.61 0.40 39.12
C HIS A 102 0.56 0.20 37.61
N LYS A 103 0.94 -1.00 37.15
CA LYS A 103 0.81 -1.39 35.74
C LYS A 103 -0.07 -2.61 35.62
N THR A 104 -1.21 -2.45 34.97
CA THR A 104 -2.10 -3.55 34.62
C THR A 104 -1.78 -4.04 33.22
N LEU A 105 -1.57 -5.34 33.06
CA LEU A 105 -1.28 -6.03 31.81
C LEU A 105 -2.30 -7.14 31.57
N LEU A 106 -2.58 -7.43 30.30
CA LEU A 106 -3.35 -8.59 29.86
C LEU A 106 -2.36 -9.62 29.31
N GLU A 107 -2.33 -10.82 29.87
CA GLU A 107 -1.33 -11.83 29.54
C GLU A 107 -1.94 -13.17 29.16
N CYS A 108 -1.41 -13.83 28.15
CA CYS A 108 -1.73 -15.21 27.82
C CYS A 108 -0.70 -16.15 28.43
N ASP A 109 -1.15 -17.02 29.34
CA ASP A 109 -0.25 -17.98 30.00
C ASP A 109 0.23 -19.11 29.07
N TYR A 110 -0.41 -19.28 27.89
CA TYR A 110 0.00 -20.30 26.91
C TYR A 110 1.11 -19.81 25.98
N CYS A 111 0.88 -18.73 25.22
CA CYS A 111 1.84 -18.22 24.23
C CYS A 111 2.70 -17.05 24.72
N GLY A 112 2.48 -16.59 25.96
CA GLY A 112 3.22 -15.48 26.54
C GLY A 112 2.88 -14.12 25.94
N ALA A 113 1.77 -14.02 25.20
CA ALA A 113 1.33 -12.77 24.63
C ALA A 113 1.00 -11.77 25.73
N VAL A 114 1.58 -10.57 25.68
CA VAL A 114 1.35 -9.49 26.64
C VAL A 114 0.77 -8.28 25.93
N PHE A 115 -0.34 -7.78 26.44
CA PHE A 115 -1.00 -6.58 25.95
C PHE A 115 -1.05 -5.51 27.04
N GLU A 116 -0.52 -4.34 26.71
CA GLU A 116 -0.44 -3.19 27.61
C GLU A 116 -1.56 -2.18 27.28
N PRO A 117 -2.48 -1.89 28.21
CA PRO A 117 -3.49 -0.85 28.02
C PRO A 117 -2.85 0.53 27.78
N LYS A 118 -3.35 1.25 26.78
CA LYS A 118 -2.98 2.61 26.37
C LYS A 118 -4.26 3.41 26.09
N GLY A 119 -4.91 3.89 27.15
CA GLY A 119 -6.24 4.49 27.05
C GLY A 119 -7.26 3.47 26.56
N LYS A 120 -7.95 3.75 25.45
CA LYS A 120 -8.92 2.84 24.80
C LYS A 120 -8.28 1.80 23.85
N LYS A 121 -6.95 1.74 23.79
CA LYS A 121 -6.19 0.86 22.91
C LYS A 121 -5.29 -0.07 23.70
N PHE A 122 -4.78 -1.11 23.05
CA PHE A 122 -3.91 -2.12 23.66
C PHE A 122 -2.68 -2.33 22.79
N LYS A 123 -1.50 -2.20 23.39
CA LYS A 123 -0.21 -2.42 22.73
C LYS A 123 0.20 -3.88 22.88
N PHE A 124 0.42 -4.59 21.78
CA PHE A 124 0.98 -5.93 21.80
C PHE A 124 2.48 -5.86 22.09
N LYS A 125 2.85 -6.13 23.34
CA LYS A 125 4.16 -5.79 23.92
C LYS A 125 5.20 -6.89 23.77
N SER A 126 4.81 -8.15 23.88
CA SER A 126 5.70 -9.30 23.78
C SER A 126 4.91 -10.59 23.55
N ILE A 127 5.61 -11.64 23.14
CA ILE A 127 5.17 -13.03 22.98
C ILE A 127 6.39 -13.93 23.23
N TYR A 128 6.20 -15.23 23.51
CA TYR A 128 7.30 -16.19 23.56
C TYR A 128 7.95 -16.42 22.18
N ASP A 129 7.16 -16.64 21.13
CA ASP A 129 7.68 -16.85 19.77
C ASP A 129 7.62 -15.57 18.92
N ILE A 130 8.69 -14.79 18.98
CA ILE A 130 8.85 -13.57 18.17
C ILE A 130 9.07 -13.85 16.68
N SER A 131 9.28 -15.10 16.27
CA SER A 131 9.40 -15.46 14.85
C SER A 131 8.04 -15.68 14.18
N SER A 132 6.97 -15.81 14.99
CA SER A 132 5.60 -16.01 14.52
C SER A 132 5.12 -14.88 13.60
N ASP A 133 4.28 -15.24 12.64
CA ASP A 133 3.74 -14.28 11.68
C ASP A 133 2.95 -13.18 12.38
N ILE A 134 2.16 -13.51 13.42
CA ILE A 134 1.36 -12.54 14.17
C ILE A 134 2.20 -11.53 14.95
N TRP A 135 3.41 -11.92 15.39
CA TRP A 135 4.35 -10.96 15.97
C TRP A 135 4.96 -10.04 14.89
N LYS A 136 5.35 -10.58 13.73
CA LYS A 136 5.90 -9.78 12.61
C LYS A 136 4.91 -8.71 12.10
N LYS A 137 3.74 -9.14 11.63
CA LYS A 137 2.47 -8.82 12.30
C LYS A 137 2.16 -7.47 12.93
N TYR A 138 1.89 -7.63 14.22
CA TYR A 138 1.30 -6.67 15.13
C TYR A 138 2.19 -6.40 16.33
N GLY A 139 3.37 -7.03 16.43
CA GLY A 139 4.33 -6.80 17.51
C GLY A 139 4.66 -5.32 17.63
N GLY A 140 4.49 -4.79 18.84
CA GLY A 140 4.66 -3.37 19.14
C GLY A 140 3.51 -2.45 18.70
N LYS A 141 2.55 -2.92 17.89
CA LYS A 141 1.40 -2.11 17.46
C LYS A 141 0.42 -1.87 18.61
N THR A 142 -0.25 -0.73 18.55
CA THR A 142 -1.28 -0.32 19.52
C THR A 142 -2.62 -0.19 18.79
N LEU A 143 -3.47 -1.19 18.96
CA LEU A 143 -4.75 -1.31 18.24
C LEU A 143 -5.94 -1.15 19.21
N THR A 144 -7.11 -0.88 18.65
CA THR A 144 -8.36 -0.78 19.41
C THR A 144 -8.84 -2.14 19.92
N GLU A 145 -9.77 -2.12 20.88
CA GLU A 145 -10.44 -3.33 21.37
C GLU A 145 -11.12 -4.10 20.23
N GLU A 146 -11.85 -3.39 19.35
CA GLU A 146 -12.53 -3.96 18.19
C GLU A 146 -11.57 -4.65 17.22
N GLU A 147 -10.40 -4.04 16.95
CA GLU A 147 -9.39 -4.64 16.08
C GLU A 147 -8.80 -5.91 16.68
N TRP A 148 -8.50 -5.93 17.98
CA TRP A 148 -8.02 -7.14 18.65
C TRP A 148 -9.09 -8.24 18.70
N THR A 149 -10.36 -7.87 18.88
CA THR A 149 -11.49 -8.79 18.76
C THR A 149 -11.52 -9.40 17.37
N ARG A 150 -11.42 -8.58 16.32
CA ARG A 150 -11.42 -9.09 14.95
C ARG A 150 -10.26 -10.05 14.71
N ILE A 151 -9.06 -9.68 15.16
CA ILE A 151 -7.85 -10.51 15.01
C ILE A 151 -7.98 -11.84 15.75
N ALA A 152 -8.53 -11.83 16.98
CA ALA A 152 -8.75 -13.06 17.76
C ALA A 152 -9.69 -14.04 17.06
N HIS A 153 -10.63 -13.55 16.27
CA HIS A 153 -11.57 -14.37 15.50
C HIS A 153 -11.11 -14.63 14.06
N GLY A 154 -9.80 -14.55 13.78
CA GLY A 154 -9.22 -14.84 12.46
C GLY A 154 -9.32 -13.71 11.44
N GLY A 155 -9.77 -12.53 11.87
CA GLY A 155 -9.79 -11.30 11.09
C GLY A 155 -8.46 -10.54 11.11
N ILE A 156 -8.54 -9.24 10.83
CA ILE A 156 -7.38 -8.43 10.43
C ILE A 156 -7.55 -6.98 10.93
N SER A 157 -6.45 -6.22 11.07
CA SER A 157 -6.52 -4.84 11.58
C SER A 157 -7.14 -3.87 10.56
N ASN A 158 -7.61 -2.69 11.01
CA ASN A 158 -8.24 -1.72 10.11
C ASN A 158 -7.27 -1.22 9.02
N GLU A 159 -5.99 -1.03 9.37
CA GLU A 159 -4.97 -0.63 8.40
C GLU A 159 -4.78 -1.69 7.30
N GLU A 160 -4.87 -2.97 7.64
CA GLU A 160 -4.73 -4.02 6.64
C GLU A 160 -5.98 -4.24 5.81
N GLN A 161 -7.17 -4.04 6.39
CA GLN A 161 -8.40 -3.97 5.61
C GLN A 161 -8.26 -2.91 4.53
N ARG A 162 -7.81 -1.71 4.90
CA ARG A 162 -7.55 -0.61 3.97
C ARG A 162 -6.53 -1.00 2.89
N GLN A 163 -5.42 -1.63 3.26
CA GLN A 163 -4.40 -2.07 2.30
C GLN A 163 -4.92 -3.15 1.34
N LEU A 164 -5.72 -4.10 1.83
CA LEU A 164 -6.32 -5.14 1.02
C LEU A 164 -7.36 -4.56 0.06
N GLU A 165 -8.18 -3.63 0.53
CA GLU A 165 -9.16 -2.89 -0.28
C GLU A 165 -8.47 -2.07 -1.37
N GLU A 166 -7.42 -1.33 -1.03
CA GLU A 166 -6.61 -0.55 -1.98
C GLU A 166 -5.97 -1.45 -3.04
N LYS A 167 -5.37 -2.57 -2.63
CA LYS A 167 -4.81 -3.57 -3.55
C LYS A 167 -5.89 -4.20 -4.44
N THR A 168 -7.07 -4.46 -3.89
CA THR A 168 -8.20 -5.02 -4.64
C THR A 168 -8.73 -4.03 -5.67
N ALA A 169 -8.91 -2.76 -5.29
CA ALA A 169 -9.32 -1.69 -6.20
C ALA A 169 -8.29 -1.48 -7.33
N GLN A 170 -6.99 -1.54 -7.00
CA GLN A 170 -5.92 -1.45 -7.99
C GLN A 170 -5.97 -2.62 -8.99
N ASN A 171 -6.16 -3.86 -8.50
CA ASN A 171 -6.29 -5.02 -9.37
C ASN A 171 -7.54 -4.94 -10.26
N ASP A 172 -8.67 -4.49 -9.71
CA ASP A 172 -9.90 -4.28 -10.47
C ASP A 172 -9.71 -3.24 -11.58
N LEU A 173 -9.00 -2.13 -11.31
CA LEU A 173 -8.68 -1.13 -12.32
C LEU A 173 -7.80 -1.72 -13.44
N VAL A 174 -6.77 -2.49 -13.09
CA VAL A 174 -5.90 -3.15 -14.07
C VAL A 174 -6.71 -4.11 -14.95
N ASN A 175 -7.57 -4.94 -14.34
CA ASN A 175 -8.43 -5.88 -15.05
C ASN A 175 -9.40 -5.14 -15.99
N PHE A 176 -10.02 -4.07 -15.51
CA PHE A 176 -10.90 -3.22 -16.30
C PHE A 176 -10.18 -2.60 -17.50
N VAL A 177 -9.04 -1.96 -17.29
CA VAL A 177 -8.25 -1.32 -18.37
C VAL A 177 -7.79 -2.35 -19.39
N ASN A 178 -7.36 -3.54 -18.95
CA ASN A 178 -6.97 -4.62 -19.86
C ASN A 178 -8.14 -5.14 -20.69
N ALA A 179 -9.30 -5.37 -20.08
CA ALA A 179 -10.51 -5.79 -20.79
C ALA A 179 -10.99 -4.72 -21.78
N LEU A 180 -10.92 -3.44 -21.38
CA LEU A 180 -11.26 -2.31 -22.24
C LEU A 180 -10.31 -2.24 -23.45
N ASN A 181 -9.00 -2.37 -23.23
CA ASN A 181 -7.99 -2.43 -24.29
C ASN A 181 -8.20 -3.64 -25.22
N GLN A 182 -8.63 -4.78 -24.71
CA GLN A 182 -8.94 -5.95 -25.53
C GLN A 182 -10.25 -5.79 -26.32
N GLY A 183 -11.07 -4.80 -25.99
CA GLY A 183 -12.38 -4.60 -26.58
C GLY A 183 -13.41 -5.65 -26.13
N THR A 184 -13.16 -6.36 -25.02
CA THR A 184 -14.11 -7.33 -24.45
C THR A 184 -15.17 -6.66 -23.59
N ILE A 185 -14.86 -5.49 -23.02
CA ILE A 185 -15.83 -4.59 -22.40
C ILE A 185 -15.83 -3.25 -23.13
N ASN A 186 -16.94 -2.52 -23.01
CA ASN A 186 -17.13 -1.22 -23.62
C ASN A 186 -17.55 -0.19 -22.57
N LEU A 187 -17.09 1.05 -22.74
CA LEU A 187 -17.68 2.19 -22.05
C LEU A 187 -19.13 2.38 -22.52
N ALA A 188 -19.98 2.83 -21.61
CA ALA A 188 -21.40 3.03 -21.88
C ALA A 188 -21.60 4.06 -23.01
N PRO A 189 -22.56 3.83 -23.93
CA PRO A 189 -22.89 4.82 -24.96
C PRO A 189 -23.43 6.12 -24.37
N ILE A 190 -23.04 7.24 -24.97
CA ILE A 190 -23.56 8.57 -24.65
C ILE A 190 -24.77 8.86 -25.53
N LEU A 191 -25.94 9.08 -24.92
CA LEU A 191 -27.22 9.19 -25.64
C LEU A 191 -27.37 10.48 -26.45
N ASN A 192 -26.68 11.57 -26.07
CA ASN A 192 -26.75 12.86 -26.77
C ASN A 192 -25.36 13.55 -26.80
N PRO A 193 -24.41 13.06 -27.61
CA PRO A 193 -23.10 13.69 -27.69
C PRO A 193 -23.19 15.03 -28.45
N PRO A 194 -22.25 15.98 -28.19
CA PRO A 194 -22.22 17.28 -28.87
C PRO A 194 -21.67 17.17 -30.32
N LEU A 195 -22.05 16.13 -31.06
CA LEU A 195 -21.70 15.95 -32.46
C LEU A 195 -22.76 15.16 -33.23
N ILE A 196 -22.81 15.38 -34.54
CA ILE A 196 -23.66 14.61 -35.44
C ILE A 196 -23.00 13.25 -35.70
N LEU A 197 -23.62 12.19 -35.19
CA LEU A 197 -23.18 10.81 -35.39
C LEU A 197 -23.51 10.33 -36.80
N LYS A 198 -22.58 9.61 -37.42
CA LYS A 198 -22.81 8.91 -38.69
C LYS A 198 -23.63 7.64 -38.47
N LYS A 199 -24.13 7.04 -39.55
CA LYS A 199 -24.81 5.73 -39.50
C LYS A 199 -23.96 4.71 -38.73
N ASN A 200 -24.54 4.03 -37.74
CA ASN A 200 -23.88 3.04 -36.87
C ASN A 200 -22.66 3.60 -36.11
N GLU A 201 -22.64 4.91 -35.83
CA GLU A 201 -21.63 5.54 -34.99
C GLU A 201 -22.21 5.81 -33.60
N GLU A 202 -21.46 5.45 -32.56
CA GLU A 202 -21.85 5.64 -31.16
C GLU A 202 -20.72 6.34 -30.42
N ALA A 203 -21.04 7.40 -29.67
CA ALA A 203 -20.10 8.06 -28.78
C ALA A 203 -20.02 7.31 -27.45
N CYS A 204 -18.81 7.18 -26.89
CA CYS A 204 -18.59 6.50 -25.61
C CYS A 204 -17.73 7.29 -24.62
N VAL A 205 -17.12 8.40 -25.05
CA VAL A 205 -16.41 9.35 -24.17
C VAL A 205 -16.69 10.76 -24.66
N VAL A 206 -17.03 11.69 -23.76
CA VAL A 206 -17.16 13.13 -24.04
C VAL A 206 -16.52 13.87 -22.87
N LEU A 207 -15.40 14.55 -23.12
CA LEU A 207 -14.65 15.31 -22.11
C LEU A 207 -14.60 16.78 -22.50
N GLY A 208 -15.05 17.66 -21.62
CA GLY A 208 -14.93 19.11 -21.78
C GLY A 208 -13.56 19.66 -21.34
N ASP A 209 -13.31 20.93 -21.65
CA ASP A 209 -12.12 21.68 -21.20
C ASP A 209 -10.77 21.04 -21.51
N ILE A 210 -10.70 20.26 -22.59
CA ILE A 210 -9.48 19.59 -23.04
C ILE A 210 -8.61 20.57 -23.80
N ILE A 211 -7.32 20.59 -23.47
CA ILE A 211 -6.32 21.43 -24.13
C ILE A 211 -5.71 20.63 -25.30
N PHE A 212 -5.83 21.19 -26.49
CA PHE A 212 -5.20 20.65 -27.70
C PHE A 212 -3.83 21.32 -27.92
N MET A 213 -2.77 20.52 -27.99
CA MET A 213 -1.40 21.01 -28.21
C MET A 213 -0.73 20.35 -29.42
N GLU A 214 0.16 21.08 -30.08
CA GLU A 214 1.00 20.59 -31.19
C GLU A 214 2.41 21.21 -31.14
N PRO A 215 3.45 20.50 -31.64
CA PRO A 215 4.76 21.10 -31.88
C PRO A 215 4.71 22.26 -32.88
N ARG A 216 5.27 23.40 -32.50
CA ARG A 216 5.38 24.61 -33.32
C ARG A 216 6.82 25.13 -33.27
N ALA A 217 7.38 25.37 -34.46
CA ALA A 217 8.68 26.03 -34.57
C ALA A 217 8.59 27.46 -34.02
N VAL A 218 9.48 27.78 -33.09
CA VAL A 218 9.61 29.12 -32.52
C VAL A 218 10.86 29.77 -33.09
N ARG A 219 10.70 30.92 -33.75
CA ARG A 219 11.84 31.69 -34.29
C ARG A 219 12.24 32.76 -33.29
N LYS A 220 13.45 32.68 -32.76
CA LYS A 220 14.05 33.77 -31.97
C LYS A 220 14.93 34.61 -32.89
N THR A 221 14.42 35.75 -33.35
CA THR A 221 15.24 36.71 -34.11
C THR A 221 15.94 37.65 -33.12
N ARG A 222 17.24 37.43 -32.87
CA ARG A 222 18.08 38.46 -32.24
C ARG A 222 18.41 39.51 -33.30
N GLY A 223 17.82 40.70 -33.16
CA GLY A 223 18.04 41.82 -34.08
C GLY A 223 19.46 42.37 -33.98
N GLY A 224 20.22 42.27 -35.07
CA GLY A 224 21.48 42.99 -35.24
C GLY A 224 21.22 44.33 -35.94
N TYR A 225 21.69 45.42 -35.35
CA TYR A 225 21.70 46.74 -36.00
C TYR A 225 22.63 46.68 -37.23
N ALA A 226 22.09 46.89 -38.43
CA ALA A 226 22.88 47.00 -39.66
C ALA A 226 23.38 48.44 -39.78
N GLY A 227 24.68 48.64 -39.56
CA GLY A 227 25.30 49.96 -39.58
C GLY A 227 25.29 50.64 -40.96
N PRO A 228 25.59 51.95 -41.02
CA PRO A 228 25.52 52.74 -42.24
C PRO A 228 26.50 52.22 -43.31
N THR A 229 26.09 52.28 -44.58
CA THR A 229 26.96 51.99 -45.73
C THR A 229 27.65 53.26 -46.17
N ILE A 230 28.99 53.32 -46.09
CA ILE A 230 29.77 54.48 -46.54
C ILE A 230 30.25 54.22 -47.97
N ARG A 231 29.88 55.12 -48.89
CA ARG A 231 30.40 55.12 -50.28
C ARG A 231 31.73 55.84 -50.30
N VAL A 232 32.75 55.19 -50.86
CA VAL A 232 34.12 55.75 -50.92
C VAL A 232 34.50 56.15 -52.35
N ALA A 233 33.92 55.50 -53.36
CA ALA A 233 34.02 55.89 -54.76
C ALA A 233 32.88 55.29 -55.60
N LYS A 234 32.76 55.71 -56.87
CA LYS A 234 31.81 55.14 -57.84
C LYS A 234 32.19 53.66 -58.09
N GLY A 235 31.37 52.75 -57.56
CA GLY A 235 31.62 51.30 -57.64
C GLY A 235 32.30 50.68 -56.41
N VAL A 236 32.66 51.45 -55.38
CA VAL A 236 33.32 50.93 -54.16
C VAL A 236 32.59 51.44 -52.90
N SER A 237 32.04 50.49 -52.12
CA SER A 237 31.36 50.76 -50.84
C SER A 237 31.84 49.80 -49.76
N PHE A 238 32.06 50.31 -48.54
CA PHE A 238 32.29 49.47 -47.37
C PHE A 238 31.01 49.40 -46.52
N ARG A 239 30.56 48.17 -46.21
CA ARG A 239 29.48 47.92 -45.26
C ARG A 239 30.07 47.73 -43.87
N MET A 240 29.82 48.66 -42.96
CA MET A 240 30.24 48.55 -41.57
C MET A 240 29.07 47.98 -40.75
N GLY A 241 28.99 46.64 -40.65
CA GLY A 241 27.99 45.94 -39.83
C GLY A 241 27.22 44.86 -40.60
N SER A 242 27.73 43.63 -40.57
CA SER A 242 26.97 42.43 -40.91
C SER A 242 27.04 41.48 -39.72
N LEU A 243 26.16 41.68 -38.73
CA LEU A 243 25.83 40.60 -37.81
C LEU A 243 24.74 39.78 -38.49
N ALA A 244 25.09 38.57 -38.95
CA ALA A 244 24.10 37.63 -39.44
C ALA A 244 23.14 37.31 -38.29
N SER A 245 21.88 37.74 -38.37
CA SER A 245 20.84 37.23 -37.47
C SER A 245 20.71 35.73 -37.70
N GLN A 246 21.33 34.93 -36.84
CA GLN A 246 21.05 33.51 -36.76
C GLN A 246 19.68 33.36 -36.10
N SER A 247 18.66 33.09 -36.91
CA SER A 247 17.37 32.63 -36.41
C SER A 247 17.53 31.15 -36.06
N GLU A 248 17.67 30.84 -34.77
CA GLU A 248 17.52 29.46 -34.30
C GLU A 248 16.03 29.15 -34.21
N SER A 249 15.60 28.10 -34.93
CA SER A 249 14.25 27.55 -34.81
C SER A 249 14.30 26.22 -34.10
N HIS A 250 13.78 26.17 -32.87
CA HIS A 250 13.52 24.92 -32.16
C HIS A 250 12.00 24.69 -32.06
N GLU A 251 11.60 23.43 -31.95
CA GLU A 251 10.19 23.08 -31.77
C GLU A 251 9.80 23.20 -30.29
N GLU A 252 8.70 23.90 -30.01
CA GLU A 252 8.08 23.95 -28.69
C GLU A 252 6.64 23.44 -28.79
N LEU A 253 6.19 22.73 -27.76
CA LEU A 253 4.80 22.31 -27.65
C LEU A 253 3.94 23.55 -27.31
N ARG A 254 2.94 23.86 -28.14
CA ARG A 254 2.08 25.04 -27.95
C ARG A 254 0.63 24.65 -27.78
N ASN A 255 -0.05 25.33 -26.86
CA ASN A 255 -1.50 25.27 -26.73
C ASN A 255 -2.13 25.90 -27.97
N ILE A 256 -2.85 25.10 -28.73
CA ILE A 256 -3.48 25.53 -29.97
C ILE A 256 -4.91 25.99 -29.71
N ASP A 257 -5.65 25.25 -28.90
CA ASP A 257 -7.05 25.51 -28.59
C ASP A 257 -7.49 24.77 -27.33
N GLN A 258 -8.68 25.10 -26.82
CA GLN A 258 -9.34 24.39 -25.72
C GLN A 258 -10.79 24.08 -26.14
N GLY A 259 -11.27 22.89 -25.80
CA GLY A 259 -12.58 22.43 -26.26
C GLY A 259 -12.98 21.04 -25.79
N THR A 260 -13.89 20.41 -26.53
CA THR A 260 -14.42 19.09 -26.19
C THR A 260 -13.73 17.99 -26.97
N LEU A 261 -13.26 16.95 -26.28
CA LEU A 261 -12.75 15.73 -26.89
C LEU A 261 -13.82 14.62 -26.82
N VAL A 262 -14.09 13.99 -27.95
CA VAL A 262 -15.10 12.94 -28.09
C VAL A 262 -14.51 11.69 -28.72
N LEU A 263 -14.68 10.54 -28.08
CA LEU A 263 -14.38 9.23 -28.66
C LEU A 263 -15.67 8.55 -29.08
N THR A 264 -15.70 8.07 -30.32
CA THR A 264 -16.75 7.20 -30.85
C THR A 264 -16.17 5.84 -31.20
N ASN A 265 -17.04 4.90 -31.57
CA ASN A 265 -16.63 3.61 -32.18
C ASN A 265 -16.01 3.76 -33.59
N LYS A 266 -15.86 4.98 -34.13
CA LYS A 266 -15.26 5.22 -35.46
C LYS A 266 -14.17 6.27 -35.48
N ARG A 267 -14.26 7.28 -34.59
CA ARG A 267 -13.45 8.49 -34.67
C ARG A 267 -13.08 9.02 -33.28
N LEU A 268 -11.92 9.68 -33.20
CA LEU A 268 -11.56 10.58 -32.11
C LEU A 268 -11.69 12.01 -32.64
N ILE A 269 -12.58 12.80 -32.04
CA ILE A 269 -12.91 14.16 -32.49
C ILE A 269 -12.55 15.16 -31.40
N PHE A 270 -11.84 16.22 -31.76
CA PHE A 270 -11.68 17.40 -30.92
C PHE A 270 -12.46 18.56 -31.53
N ILE A 271 -13.29 19.22 -30.73
CA ILE A 271 -14.14 20.34 -31.10
C ILE A 271 -13.73 21.54 -30.23
N GLY A 272 -12.83 22.38 -30.77
CA GLY A 272 -12.44 23.64 -30.16
C GLY A 272 -13.03 24.86 -30.88
N SER A 273 -12.80 26.03 -30.29
CA SER A 273 -13.28 27.33 -30.82
C SER A 273 -12.59 27.77 -32.11
N LYS A 274 -11.34 27.36 -32.32
CA LYS A 274 -10.46 27.76 -33.43
C LYS A 274 -10.03 26.57 -34.29
N ARG A 275 -10.02 25.36 -33.73
CA ARG A 275 -9.60 24.13 -34.37
C ARG A 275 -10.59 23.00 -34.14
N THR A 276 -10.80 22.24 -35.19
CA THR A 276 -11.48 20.95 -35.13
C THR A 276 -10.53 19.89 -35.66
N THR A 277 -10.39 18.80 -34.92
CA THR A 277 -9.63 17.62 -35.36
C THR A 277 -10.59 16.45 -35.45
N ASN A 278 -10.51 15.71 -36.55
CA ASN A 278 -11.32 14.52 -36.77
C ASN A 278 -10.38 13.38 -37.22
N ILE A 279 -10.13 12.45 -36.31
CA ILE A 279 -9.21 11.32 -36.50
C ILE A 279 -10.04 10.06 -36.68
N ASP A 280 -9.98 9.45 -37.87
CA ASP A 280 -10.49 8.09 -38.08
C ASP A 280 -9.63 7.13 -37.25
N LEU A 281 -10.26 6.30 -36.41
CA LEU A 281 -9.54 5.39 -35.51
C LEU A 281 -8.63 4.43 -36.28
N ARG A 282 -8.97 4.08 -37.52
CA ARG A 282 -8.17 3.17 -38.37
C ARG A 282 -6.86 3.81 -38.86
N LYS A 283 -6.77 5.14 -38.83
CA LYS A 283 -5.57 5.89 -39.26
C LYS A 283 -4.62 6.20 -38.11
N ILE A 284 -4.95 5.80 -36.90
CA ILE A 284 -4.08 5.99 -35.73
C ILE A 284 -2.93 5.00 -35.84
N ILE A 285 -1.71 5.53 -35.85
CA ILE A 285 -0.46 4.75 -35.90
C ILE A 285 -0.01 4.39 -34.49
N SER A 286 -0.05 5.36 -33.57
CA SER A 286 0.34 5.15 -32.19
C SER A 286 -0.42 6.07 -31.23
N ILE A 287 -0.64 5.58 -30.01
CA ILE A 287 -1.14 6.37 -28.88
C ILE A 287 -0.21 6.19 -27.69
N THR A 288 0.27 7.32 -27.18
CA THR A 288 1.00 7.39 -25.92
C THR A 288 0.08 7.96 -24.84
N SER A 289 0.03 7.29 -23.70
CA SER A 289 -0.77 7.69 -22.54
C SER A 289 0.08 8.43 -21.53
N TYR A 290 -0.45 9.51 -20.99
CA TYR A 290 0.06 10.24 -19.82
C TYR A 290 -0.97 10.22 -18.71
N LYS A 291 -0.61 10.71 -17.51
CA LYS A 291 -1.58 10.82 -16.41
C LYS A 291 -2.74 11.74 -16.80
N ASP A 292 -2.40 12.89 -17.38
CA ASP A 292 -3.27 14.02 -17.69
C ASP A 292 -3.74 14.07 -19.14
N GLY A 293 -3.33 13.14 -20.00
CA GLY A 293 -3.59 13.25 -21.42
C GLY A 293 -3.18 12.07 -22.29
N ILE A 294 -3.35 12.24 -23.59
CA ILE A 294 -2.82 11.34 -24.61
C ILE A 294 -2.08 12.11 -25.70
N ALA A 295 -1.10 11.46 -26.32
CA ALA A 295 -0.53 11.88 -27.59
C ALA A 295 -0.96 10.89 -28.68
N SER A 296 -1.46 11.40 -29.80
CA SER A 296 -1.87 10.62 -30.96
C SER A 296 -0.98 10.93 -32.16
N GLN A 297 -0.47 9.88 -32.79
CA GLN A 297 0.18 9.92 -34.08
C GLN A 297 -0.69 9.19 -35.10
N ARG A 298 -0.85 9.76 -36.30
CA ARG A 298 -1.76 9.24 -37.32
C ARG A 298 -1.22 9.45 -38.72
N GLU A 299 -1.78 8.68 -39.66
CA GLU A 299 -1.46 8.83 -41.07
C GLU A 299 -1.75 10.25 -41.59
N ASN A 300 -0.98 10.66 -42.59
CA ASN A 300 -1.12 11.94 -43.28
C ASN A 300 -0.98 13.16 -42.35
N LYS A 301 -0.33 13.01 -41.19
CA LYS A 301 0.03 14.10 -40.30
C LYS A 301 1.38 13.85 -39.65
N GLN A 302 2.33 14.76 -39.90
CA GLN A 302 3.69 14.66 -39.34
C GLN A 302 3.75 15.07 -37.86
N LYS A 303 2.91 16.02 -37.43
CA LYS A 303 2.93 16.56 -36.07
C LYS A 303 2.06 15.73 -35.14
N THR A 304 2.66 15.32 -34.02
CA THR A 304 1.95 14.62 -32.94
C THR A 304 0.90 15.56 -32.31
N GLU A 305 -0.29 15.03 -32.07
CA GLU A 305 -1.44 15.74 -31.50
C GLU A 305 -1.57 15.36 -30.03
N TYR A 306 -1.55 16.35 -29.12
CA TYR A 306 -1.67 16.12 -27.68
C TYR A 306 -3.00 16.64 -27.17
N PHE A 307 -3.67 15.84 -26.33
CA PHE A 307 -4.92 16.20 -25.68
C PHE A 307 -4.76 16.02 -24.17
N THR A 308 -4.75 17.12 -23.42
CA THR A 308 -4.45 17.14 -21.97
C THR A 308 -5.62 17.72 -21.16
N GLY A 309 -5.61 17.50 -19.84
CA GLY A 309 -6.71 17.84 -18.92
C GLY A 309 -7.79 16.77 -18.84
N ILE A 310 -7.54 15.54 -19.32
CA ILE A 310 -8.54 14.46 -19.28
C ILE A 310 -8.75 13.93 -17.85
N ASP A 311 -7.74 14.03 -16.98
CA ASP A 311 -7.78 13.53 -15.60
C ASP A 311 -8.59 14.42 -14.63
N HIS A 312 -9.06 15.58 -15.11
CA HIS A 312 -10.08 16.38 -14.42
C HIS A 312 -11.47 15.74 -14.45
N HIS A 313 -11.66 14.73 -15.32
CA HIS A 313 -12.89 13.96 -15.42
C HIS A 313 -12.78 12.65 -14.67
N THR A 314 -13.93 12.03 -14.37
CA THR A 314 -13.98 10.74 -13.69
C THR A 314 -14.64 9.68 -14.56
N LEU A 315 -14.20 8.44 -14.41
CA LEU A 315 -14.87 7.25 -14.93
C LEU A 315 -15.46 6.45 -13.78
N THR A 316 -16.74 6.11 -13.89
CA THR A 316 -17.36 5.08 -13.08
C THR A 316 -17.47 3.79 -13.88
N PHE A 317 -16.99 2.68 -13.32
CA PHE A 317 -17.11 1.36 -13.93
C PHE A 317 -17.49 0.29 -12.91
N GLN A 318 -17.96 -0.85 -13.40
CA GLN A 318 -18.25 -2.03 -12.59
C GLN A 318 -17.44 -3.23 -13.08
N ILE A 319 -16.80 -3.93 -12.16
CA ILE A 319 -16.08 -5.18 -12.43
C ILE A 319 -16.16 -6.06 -11.18
N ASN A 320 -16.30 -7.39 -11.37
CA ASN A 320 -16.40 -8.34 -10.26
C ASN A 320 -17.50 -7.98 -9.22
N GLY A 321 -18.61 -7.38 -9.67
CA GLY A 321 -19.72 -6.95 -8.81
C GLY A 321 -19.45 -5.69 -7.96
N ARG A 322 -18.29 -5.05 -8.11
CA ARG A 322 -17.92 -3.82 -7.39
C ARG A 322 -17.96 -2.62 -8.33
N SER A 323 -18.38 -1.47 -7.79
CA SER A 323 -18.36 -0.20 -8.52
C SER A 323 -17.18 0.64 -8.06
N HIS A 324 -16.44 1.19 -9.03
CA HIS A 324 -15.28 2.03 -8.81
C HIS A 324 -15.47 3.37 -9.52
N THR A 325 -15.05 4.46 -8.89
CA THR A 325 -14.95 5.78 -9.51
C THR A 325 -13.51 6.25 -9.44
N VAL A 326 -12.89 6.47 -10.61
CA VAL A 326 -11.47 6.82 -10.74
C VAL A 326 -11.29 8.02 -11.67
N PRO A 327 -10.17 8.76 -11.57
CA PRO A 327 -9.81 9.76 -12.58
C PRO A 327 -9.71 9.14 -13.98
N PHE A 328 -10.20 9.87 -14.99
CA PHE A 328 -10.13 9.45 -16.39
C PHE A 328 -8.73 9.74 -16.94
N THR A 329 -7.80 8.81 -16.76
CA THR A 329 -6.40 8.99 -17.17
C THR A 329 -6.16 8.66 -18.64
N GLY A 330 -4.98 9.02 -19.16
CA GLY A 330 -4.56 8.64 -20.51
C GLY A 330 -4.47 7.13 -20.73
N LEU A 331 -4.25 6.34 -19.67
CA LEU A 331 -4.28 4.87 -19.75
C LEU A 331 -5.68 4.37 -20.10
N VAL A 332 -6.72 4.94 -19.46
CA VAL A 332 -8.12 4.62 -19.74
C VAL A 332 -8.48 5.05 -21.16
N MET A 333 -8.12 6.27 -21.56
CA MET A 333 -8.38 6.79 -22.91
C MET A 333 -7.71 5.91 -23.98
N LYS A 334 -6.43 5.59 -23.80
CA LYS A 334 -5.67 4.73 -24.71
C LYS A 334 -6.33 3.36 -24.83
N ALA A 335 -6.66 2.72 -23.71
CA ALA A 335 -7.35 1.43 -23.71
C ALA A 335 -8.70 1.50 -24.42
N ALA A 336 -9.49 2.55 -24.20
CA ALA A 336 -10.77 2.75 -24.89
C ALA A 336 -10.57 2.84 -26.42
N ILE A 337 -9.58 3.61 -26.87
CA ILE A 337 -9.30 3.77 -28.31
C ILE A 337 -8.79 2.46 -28.92
N GLU A 338 -7.79 1.83 -28.32
CA GLU A 338 -7.21 0.57 -28.80
C GLU A 338 -8.26 -0.56 -28.84
N GLY A 339 -9.13 -0.63 -27.84
CA GLY A 339 -10.26 -1.56 -27.79
C GLY A 339 -11.23 -1.35 -28.95
N LYS A 340 -11.60 -0.10 -29.24
CA LYS A 340 -12.45 0.21 -30.42
C LYS A 340 -11.75 -0.14 -31.73
N ILE A 341 -10.45 0.12 -31.86
CA ILE A 341 -9.69 -0.26 -33.06
C ILE A 341 -9.71 -1.78 -33.25
N LYS A 342 -9.46 -2.58 -32.20
CA LYS A 342 -9.53 -4.05 -32.29
C LYS A 342 -10.92 -4.55 -32.71
N GLN A 343 -11.98 -3.97 -32.15
CA GLN A 343 -13.35 -4.30 -32.54
C GLN A 343 -13.62 -4.01 -34.03
N ILE A 344 -13.14 -2.87 -34.55
CA ILE A 344 -13.26 -2.53 -35.97
C ILE A 344 -12.54 -3.55 -36.85
N LEU A 345 -11.32 -3.94 -36.47
CA LEU A 345 -10.51 -4.89 -37.24
C LEU A 345 -11.10 -6.31 -37.21
N ASN A 346 -11.68 -6.74 -36.09
CA ASN A 346 -12.28 -8.07 -35.94
C ASN A 346 -13.65 -8.22 -36.61
N GLN A 347 -14.30 -7.13 -36.99
CA GLN A 347 -15.57 -7.15 -37.73
C GLN A 347 -15.38 -7.38 -39.25
N TRP A 348 -14.14 -7.52 -39.73
CA TRP A 348 -13.84 -7.81 -41.12
C TRP A 348 -13.71 -9.33 -41.32
N PRO A 349 -14.46 -9.96 -42.24
CA PRO A 349 -14.27 -11.38 -42.53
C PRO A 349 -12.85 -11.59 -43.09
N SER A 350 -12.18 -12.66 -42.66
CA SER A 350 -10.94 -13.12 -43.27
C SER A 350 -11.08 -13.08 -44.79
N PRO A 351 -10.06 -12.61 -45.56
CA PRO A 351 -10.09 -12.79 -47.00
C PRO A 351 -10.21 -14.30 -47.26
N GLY A 352 -11.35 -14.70 -47.81
CA GLY A 352 -11.61 -16.07 -48.25
C GLY A 352 -10.90 -16.37 -49.56
#